data_AF-A0A1H5QDK6-F1
#
_entry.id   AF-A0A1H5QDK6-F1
#
_cell.length_a   1.000
_cell.length_b   1.000
_cell.length_c   1.000
_cell.angle_alpha   90.00
_cell.angle_beta   90.00
_cell.angle_gamma   90.00
#
_symmetry.space_group_name_H-M   'P 1'
#
loop_
_entity.id
_entity.type
_entity.pdbx_description
1 polymer ?
#
loop_
_entity_poly.entity_id
_entity_poly.type
_entity_poly.pdbx_seq_one_letter_code
_entity_poly.pdbx_strand_id
1 'polypeptide(L)'
;MNQVTAAQLRLARAAVAAGDYPASLGANLVEALAGSTTDADRLLAHFLGVVLSVRGPDVHGYFGSALGYSPERAVRERHHCGRHQLVFRMVLHDLPEASRDLHVCERCGPASATPTGIPPARVEIEGPATARVALPGPLRTSGWVAAGLQPIGGHVEAHDHLRPLAPGTSELEFRLSRGNTAGLRRFAAAVVNGGEFAIVQFPLEG
;
A
#
# COMPACT_ATOMS: atom_id res chain seq x y z
N MET A 1 5.01 18.82 -13.22
CA MET A 1 4.69 17.80 -12.20
C MET A 1 3.76 16.79 -12.84
N ASN A 2 4.06 15.48 -12.77
CA ASN A 2 3.20 14.45 -13.36
C ASN A 2 1.95 14.21 -12.47
N GLN A 3 0.92 13.57 -13.02
CA GLN A 3 -0.34 13.34 -12.30
C GLN A 3 -0.20 12.40 -11.09
N VAL A 4 0.73 11.44 -11.16
CA VAL A 4 1.03 10.51 -10.06
C VAL A 4 1.53 11.26 -8.83
N THR A 5 2.53 12.12 -9.00
CA THR A 5 3.06 12.99 -7.94
C THR A 5 1.97 13.90 -7.40
N ALA A 6 1.10 14.46 -8.26
CA ALA A 6 -0.03 15.28 -7.82
C ALA A 6 -1.01 14.51 -6.94
N ALA A 7 -1.31 13.25 -7.28
CA ALA A 7 -2.17 12.38 -6.48
C ALA A 7 -1.53 12.04 -5.12
N GLN A 8 -0.22 11.77 -5.07
CA GLN A 8 0.51 11.51 -3.83
C GLN A 8 0.57 12.73 -2.91
N LEU A 9 0.76 13.93 -3.48
CA LEU A 9 0.69 15.18 -2.72
C LEU A 9 -0.71 15.40 -2.12
N ARG A 10 -1.77 15.10 -2.89
CA ARG A 10 -3.15 15.17 -2.39
C ARG A 10 -3.36 14.19 -1.23
N LEU A 11 -2.89 12.95 -1.39
CA LEU A 11 -2.94 11.92 -0.37
C LEU A 11 -2.25 12.35 0.93
N ALA A 12 -1.01 12.83 0.83
CA ALA A 12 -0.22 13.29 1.99
C ALA A 12 -0.90 14.46 2.71
N ARG A 13 -1.40 15.46 1.98
CA ARG A 13 -2.09 16.63 2.55
C ARG A 13 -3.39 16.24 3.25
N ALA A 14 -4.17 15.34 2.65
CA ALA A 14 -5.42 14.87 3.23
C ALA A 14 -5.19 14.08 4.53
N ALA A 15 -4.15 13.22 4.56
CA ALA A 15 -3.78 12.48 5.77
C ALA A 15 -3.32 13.40 6.91
N VAL A 16 -2.55 14.46 6.61
CA VAL A 16 -2.19 15.49 7.60
C VAL A 16 -3.43 16.22 8.10
N ALA A 17 -4.32 16.64 7.20
CA ALA A 17 -5.55 17.34 7.57
C ALA A 17 -6.48 16.48 8.45
N ALA A 18 -6.46 15.16 8.25
CA ALA A 18 -7.22 14.21 9.06
C ALA A 18 -6.56 13.87 10.41
N GLY A 19 -5.32 14.33 10.65
CA GLY A 19 -4.57 14.03 11.88
C GLY A 19 -3.88 12.66 11.89
N ASP A 20 -3.90 11.93 10.78
CA ASP A 20 -3.34 10.57 10.66
C ASP A 20 -1.83 10.57 10.35
N TYR A 21 -1.28 11.74 10.01
CA TYR A 21 0.15 11.90 9.76
C TYR A 21 0.66 13.24 10.33
N PRO A 22 1.80 13.26 11.05
CA PRO A 22 2.32 14.50 11.66
C PRO A 22 2.58 15.60 10.62
N ALA A 23 2.12 16.82 10.89
CA ALA A 23 2.21 17.94 9.95
C ALA A 23 3.66 18.27 9.53
N SER A 24 4.61 18.20 10.46
CA SER A 24 6.04 18.44 10.16
C SER A 24 6.61 17.40 9.20
N LEU A 25 6.28 16.12 9.37
CA LEU A 25 6.69 15.06 8.45
C LEU A 25 5.97 15.16 7.11
N GLY A 26 4.70 15.59 7.13
CA GLY A 26 3.91 15.84 5.92
C GLY A 26 4.50 16.96 5.07
N ALA A 27 4.97 18.04 5.68
CA ALA A 27 5.63 19.14 4.98
C ALA A 27 6.91 18.66 4.26
N ASN A 28 7.74 17.88 4.95
CA ASN A 28 8.96 17.29 4.36
C ASN A 28 8.65 16.39 3.16
N LEU A 29 7.61 15.56 3.27
CA LEU A 29 7.17 14.70 2.17
C LEU A 29 6.66 15.53 0.98
N VAL A 30 5.85 16.55 1.24
CA VAL A 30 5.31 17.44 0.19
C VAL A 30 6.44 18.15 -0.55
N GLU A 31 7.44 18.65 0.18
CA GLU A 31 8.62 19.28 -0.41
C GLU A 31 9.44 18.28 -1.24
N ALA A 32 9.70 17.09 -0.71
CA ALA A 32 10.46 16.05 -1.41
C ALA A 32 9.78 15.61 -2.72
N LEU A 33 8.46 15.40 -2.68
CA LEU A 33 7.66 15.04 -3.86
C LEU A 33 7.62 16.17 -4.90
N ALA A 34 7.49 17.42 -4.47
CA ALA A 34 7.46 18.58 -5.37
C ALA A 34 8.83 18.86 -6.00
N GLY A 35 9.92 18.67 -5.24
CA GLY A 35 11.30 18.91 -5.66
C GLY A 35 11.97 17.73 -6.38
N SER A 36 11.29 16.58 -6.51
CA SER A 36 11.83 15.35 -7.10
C SER A 36 13.18 14.94 -6.48
N THR A 37 13.25 14.96 -5.15
CA THR A 37 14.49 14.61 -4.42
C THR A 37 14.71 13.10 -4.40
N THR A 38 15.96 12.67 -4.22
CA THR A 38 16.31 11.24 -4.05
C THR A 38 15.66 10.60 -2.82
N ASP A 39 15.21 11.41 -1.87
CA ASP A 39 14.58 10.98 -0.63
C ASP A 39 13.05 10.82 -0.74
N ALA A 40 12.45 11.21 -1.87
CA ALA A 40 11.00 11.16 -2.05
C ALA A 40 10.42 9.75 -1.84
N ASP A 41 11.06 8.72 -2.40
CA ASP A 41 10.60 7.32 -2.24
C ASP A 41 10.67 6.85 -0.79
N ARG A 42 11.74 7.23 -0.07
CA ARG A 42 11.93 6.88 1.34
C ARG A 42 10.85 7.53 2.21
N LEU A 43 10.61 8.83 2.00
CA LEU A 43 9.60 9.58 2.75
C LEU A 43 8.17 9.11 2.41
N LEU A 44 7.91 8.77 1.15
CA LEU A 44 6.63 8.21 0.73
C LEU A 44 6.41 6.83 1.34
N ALA A 45 7.43 5.97 1.39
CA ALA A 45 7.34 4.67 2.05
C ALA A 45 7.08 4.84 3.56
N HIS A 46 7.81 5.74 4.23
CA HIS A 46 7.57 6.06 5.64
C HIS A 46 6.14 6.52 5.88
N PHE A 47 5.64 7.46 5.06
CA PHE A 47 4.27 7.94 5.11
C PHE A 47 3.25 6.80 4.97
N LEU A 48 3.42 5.93 3.97
CA LEU A 48 2.55 4.79 3.77
C LEU A 48 2.60 3.83 4.96
N GLY A 49 3.78 3.59 5.55
CA GLY A 49 3.93 2.78 6.77
C GLY A 49 3.07 3.29 7.93
N VAL A 50 3.14 4.60 8.21
CA VAL A 50 2.34 5.24 9.27
C VAL A 50 0.85 5.19 8.95
N VAL A 51 0.46 5.54 7.73
CA VAL A 51 -0.97 5.56 7.37
C VAL A 51 -1.57 4.16 7.40
N LEU A 52 -0.84 3.13 6.92
CA LEU A 52 -1.28 1.75 6.99
C LEU A 52 -1.45 1.27 8.44
N SER A 53 -0.64 1.75 9.39
CA SER A 53 -0.77 1.40 10.80
C SER A 53 -1.86 2.18 11.55
N VAL A 54 -2.46 3.20 10.93
CA VAL A 54 -3.54 4.03 11.49
C VAL A 54 -4.90 3.72 10.85
N ARG A 55 -4.95 3.60 9.53
CA ARG A 55 -6.20 3.36 8.78
C ARG A 55 -6.26 2.01 8.08
N GLY A 56 -5.18 1.24 8.13
CA GLY A 56 -5.06 0.06 7.27
C GLY A 56 -5.03 0.46 5.79
N PRO A 57 -5.55 -0.39 4.90
CA PRO A 57 -5.42 -0.24 3.44
C PRO A 57 -6.29 0.86 2.83
N ASP A 58 -7.15 1.52 3.63
CA ASP A 58 -8.10 2.52 3.16
C ASP A 58 -7.43 3.88 2.86
N VAL A 59 -6.16 3.85 2.44
CA VAL A 59 -5.40 4.99 1.91
C VAL A 59 -6.18 5.72 0.82
N HIS A 60 -6.96 5.01 0.02
CA HIS A 60 -7.73 5.63 -1.06
C HIS A 60 -8.94 6.43 -0.55
N GLY A 61 -9.36 6.21 0.70
CA GLY A 61 -10.43 6.99 1.34
C GLY A 61 -10.12 8.48 1.44
N TYR A 62 -8.84 8.86 1.47
CA TYR A 62 -8.41 10.27 1.47
C TYR A 62 -8.79 11.04 0.20
N PHE A 63 -9.09 10.35 -0.90
CA PHE A 63 -9.53 11.00 -2.13
C PHE A 63 -11.03 11.36 -2.11
N GLY A 64 -11.81 10.79 -1.19
CA GLY A 64 -13.22 11.10 -1.02
C GLY A 64 -14.02 11.01 -2.34
N SER A 65 -14.83 12.03 -2.60
CA SER A 65 -15.69 12.11 -3.78
C SER A 65 -14.95 12.35 -5.11
N ALA A 66 -13.63 12.59 -5.09
CA ALA A 66 -12.85 12.73 -6.32
C ALA A 66 -12.59 11.38 -7.02
N LEU A 67 -12.89 10.26 -6.34
CA LEU A 67 -12.61 8.91 -6.80
C LEU A 67 -13.83 8.28 -7.49
N GLY A 68 -13.66 7.91 -8.75
CA GLY A 68 -14.58 7.04 -9.49
C GLY A 68 -14.05 5.61 -9.58
N TYR A 69 -14.96 4.66 -9.84
CA TYR A 69 -14.64 3.24 -9.98
C TYR A 69 -15.16 2.70 -11.32
N SER A 70 -14.35 1.89 -12.00
CA SER A 70 -14.85 1.07 -13.11
C SER A 70 -15.73 -0.07 -12.58
N PRO A 71 -16.55 -0.69 -13.45
CA PRO A 71 -17.11 -2.01 -13.14
C PRO A 71 -16.01 -3.01 -12.77
N GLU A 72 -16.33 -3.92 -11.86
CA GLU A 72 -15.44 -5.00 -11.46
C GLU A 72 -15.29 -6.05 -12.57
N ARG A 73 -14.10 -6.64 -12.65
CA ARG A 73 -13.79 -7.75 -13.55
C ARG A 73 -13.06 -8.86 -12.79
N ALA A 74 -13.37 -10.10 -13.11
CA ALA A 74 -12.62 -11.24 -12.57
C ALA A 74 -11.18 -11.25 -13.11
N VAL A 75 -10.22 -11.62 -12.27
CA VAL A 75 -8.84 -11.90 -12.68
C VAL A 75 -8.52 -13.40 -12.54
N ARG A 76 -7.47 -13.86 -13.23
CA ARG A 76 -7.07 -15.28 -13.18
C ARG A 76 -6.34 -15.60 -11.88
N GLU A 77 -5.65 -14.61 -11.34
CA GLU A 77 -4.90 -14.67 -10.10
C GLU A 77 -5.84 -14.99 -8.93
N ARG A 78 -5.33 -15.84 -8.03
CA ARG A 78 -6.02 -16.20 -6.79
C ARG A 78 -5.38 -15.42 -5.65
N HIS A 79 -6.19 -15.07 -4.67
CA HIS A 79 -5.67 -14.61 -3.39
C HIS A 79 -4.98 -15.76 -2.65
N HIS A 80 -4.11 -15.47 -1.68
CA HIS A 80 -3.40 -16.51 -0.91
C HIS A 80 -4.35 -17.54 -0.27
N CYS A 81 -5.58 -17.13 0.06
CA CYS A 81 -6.62 -18.02 0.60
C CYS A 81 -7.28 -18.95 -0.44
N GLY A 82 -6.81 -18.95 -1.69
CA GLY A 82 -7.31 -19.77 -2.81
C GLY A 82 -8.56 -19.24 -3.52
N ARG A 83 -9.20 -18.18 -3.01
CA ARG A 83 -10.42 -17.59 -3.60
C ARG A 83 -10.12 -16.69 -4.79
N HIS A 84 -11.14 -16.47 -5.63
CA HIS A 84 -11.03 -15.56 -6.77
C HIS A 84 -10.76 -14.13 -6.29
N GLN A 85 -10.09 -13.39 -7.16
CA GLN A 85 -9.96 -11.95 -7.03
C GLN A 85 -10.77 -11.26 -8.12
N LEU A 86 -11.38 -10.15 -7.71
CA LEU A 86 -11.94 -9.14 -8.58
C LEU A 86 -10.95 -7.98 -8.65
N VAL A 87 -10.95 -7.27 -9.76
CA VAL A 87 -10.22 -6.01 -9.90
C VAL A 87 -11.16 -4.95 -10.44
N PHE A 88 -11.03 -3.75 -9.92
CA PHE A 88 -11.65 -2.56 -10.48
C PHE A 88 -10.65 -1.43 -10.52
N ARG A 89 -10.81 -0.55 -11.50
CA ARG A 89 -9.95 0.61 -11.66
C ARG A 89 -10.50 1.76 -10.85
N MET A 90 -9.68 2.27 -9.95
CA MET A 90 -9.87 3.52 -9.23
C MET A 90 -9.31 4.66 -10.06
N VAL A 91 -10.14 5.66 -10.36
CA VAL A 91 -9.78 6.79 -11.20
C VAL A 91 -10.05 8.08 -10.44
N LEU A 92 -9.04 8.93 -10.29
CA LEU A 92 -9.24 10.30 -9.86
C LEU A 92 -9.74 11.10 -11.07
N HIS A 93 -10.94 11.67 -10.98
CA HIS A 93 -11.60 12.29 -12.14
C HIS A 93 -10.77 13.39 -12.81
N ASP A 94 -9.98 14.11 -12.01
CA ASP A 94 -9.10 15.20 -12.44
C ASP A 94 -7.64 14.76 -12.66
N LEU A 95 -7.29 13.51 -12.30
CA LEU A 95 -5.96 12.92 -12.44
C LEU A 95 -6.04 11.48 -12.99
N PRO A 96 -6.60 11.26 -14.20
CA PRO A 96 -6.86 9.92 -14.72
C PRO A 96 -5.60 9.07 -14.94
N GLU A 97 -4.45 9.68 -15.15
CA GLU A 97 -3.16 8.97 -15.31
C GLU A 97 -2.63 8.44 -13.96
N ALA A 98 -3.14 8.94 -12.83
CA ALA A 98 -2.85 8.42 -11.49
C ALA A 98 -3.79 7.27 -11.08
N SER A 99 -4.49 6.67 -12.04
CA SER A 99 -5.42 5.58 -11.79
C SER A 99 -4.71 4.33 -11.27
N ARG A 100 -5.41 3.58 -10.42
CA ARG A 100 -4.92 2.37 -9.78
C ARG A 100 -5.86 1.21 -10.01
N ASP A 101 -5.32 0.01 -10.07
CA ASP A 101 -6.13 -1.20 -10.02
C ASP A 101 -6.23 -1.66 -8.54
N LEU A 102 -7.45 -1.74 -8.01
CA LEU A 102 -7.73 -2.29 -6.68
C LEU A 102 -8.18 -3.75 -6.84
N HIS A 103 -7.39 -4.66 -6.30
CA HIS A 103 -7.67 -6.09 -6.27
C HIS A 103 -8.35 -6.45 -4.95
N VAL A 104 -9.49 -7.13 -5.05
CA VAL A 104 -10.33 -7.52 -3.91
C VAL A 104 -10.57 -9.03 -3.97
N CYS A 105 -10.26 -9.72 -2.88
CA CYS A 105 -10.61 -11.12 -2.69
C CYS A 105 -12.07 -11.24 -2.27
N GLU A 106 -12.83 -12.13 -2.91
CA GLU A 106 -14.25 -12.37 -2.60
C GLU A 106 -14.50 -12.75 -1.13
N ARG A 107 -13.50 -13.35 -0.45
CA ARG A 107 -13.59 -13.76 0.96
C ARG A 107 -12.87 -12.81 1.90
N CYS A 108 -11.68 -12.35 1.52
CA CYS A 108 -10.79 -11.61 2.42
C CYS A 108 -10.94 -10.10 2.28
N GLY A 109 -11.74 -9.60 1.33
CA GLY A 109 -11.85 -8.17 1.05
C GLY A 109 -10.63 -7.63 0.28
N PRO A 110 -10.30 -6.34 0.41
CA PRO A 110 -9.19 -5.70 -0.30
C PRO A 110 -7.89 -6.48 -0.15
N ALA A 111 -7.13 -6.67 -1.24
CA ALA A 111 -5.95 -7.53 -1.26
C ALA A 111 -4.71 -6.80 -1.77
N SER A 112 -4.86 -5.94 -2.79
CA SER A 112 -3.73 -5.15 -3.30
C SER A 112 -4.21 -3.90 -4.03
N ALA A 113 -3.44 -2.83 -3.99
CA ALA A 113 -3.63 -1.66 -4.83
C ALA A 113 -2.35 -1.42 -5.64
N THR A 114 -2.44 -1.45 -6.97
CA THR A 114 -1.29 -1.32 -7.86
C THR A 114 -1.49 -0.18 -8.85
N PRO A 115 -0.42 0.35 -9.45
CA PRO A 115 -0.54 1.18 -10.64
C PRO A 115 -1.29 0.41 -11.73
N THR A 116 -2.13 1.10 -12.49
CA THR A 116 -2.95 0.46 -13.52
C THR A 116 -2.12 -0.40 -14.47
N GLY A 117 -2.55 -1.64 -14.71
CA GLY A 117 -1.87 -2.57 -15.61
C GLY A 117 -0.68 -3.32 -14.98
N ILE A 118 -0.32 -3.04 -13.73
CA ILE A 118 0.68 -3.81 -12.99
C ILE A 118 -0.03 -4.92 -12.20
N PRO A 119 0.32 -6.21 -12.43
CA PRO A 119 -0.26 -7.30 -11.67
C PRO A 119 0.02 -7.19 -10.16
N PRO A 120 -0.86 -7.73 -9.29
CA PRO A 120 -0.64 -7.71 -7.86
C PRO A 120 0.53 -8.63 -7.49
N ALA A 121 1.18 -8.32 -6.36
CA ALA A 121 2.17 -9.22 -5.78
C ALA A 121 1.49 -10.52 -5.32
N ARG A 122 2.19 -11.65 -5.45
CA ARG A 122 1.73 -12.93 -4.93
C ARG A 122 2.17 -13.08 -3.49
N VAL A 123 1.28 -13.61 -2.66
CA VAL A 123 1.53 -13.79 -1.23
C VAL A 123 1.50 -15.27 -0.91
N GLU A 124 2.54 -15.73 -0.23
CA GLU A 124 2.64 -17.05 0.37
C GLU A 124 2.84 -16.88 1.88
N ILE A 125 2.03 -17.57 2.67
CA ILE A 125 2.13 -17.54 4.13
C ILE A 125 2.82 -18.84 4.57
N GLU A 126 4.05 -18.72 5.05
CA GLU A 126 4.86 -19.83 5.52
C GLU A 126 4.66 -20.01 7.02
N GLY A 127 3.61 -20.75 7.37
CA GLY A 127 3.25 -20.96 8.76
C GLY A 127 2.81 -19.67 9.46
N PRO A 128 2.74 -19.65 10.81
CA PRO A 128 2.10 -18.58 11.55
C PRO A 128 2.90 -17.27 11.65
N ALA A 129 4.18 -17.28 11.25
CA ALA A 129 5.15 -16.25 11.61
C ALA A 129 5.84 -15.57 10.42
N THR A 130 5.67 -16.06 9.20
CA THR A 130 6.38 -15.52 8.03
C THR A 130 5.45 -15.40 6.82
N ALA A 131 5.52 -14.28 6.14
CA ALA A 131 4.94 -14.10 4.82
C ALA A 131 6.03 -13.78 3.79
N ARG A 132 5.92 -14.42 2.64
CA ARG A 132 6.72 -14.16 1.45
C ARG A 132 5.84 -13.47 0.42
N VAL A 133 6.33 -12.35 -0.11
CA VAL A 133 5.65 -11.54 -1.11
C VAL A 133 6.51 -11.51 -2.36
N ALA A 134 6.08 -12.22 -3.40
CA ALA A 134 6.70 -12.21 -4.70
C ALA A 134 6.13 -11.05 -5.54
N LEU A 135 7.01 -10.14 -5.96
CA LEU A 135 6.67 -9.01 -6.80
C LEU A 135 6.33 -9.48 -8.23
N PRO A 136 5.50 -8.75 -8.98
CA PRO A 136 5.13 -9.12 -10.36
C PRO A 136 6.33 -9.17 -11.32
N GLY A 137 7.46 -8.55 -10.94
CA GLY A 137 8.75 -8.65 -11.59
C GLY A 137 9.84 -8.03 -10.71
N PRO A 138 11.13 -8.24 -11.04
CA PRO A 138 12.22 -7.63 -10.31
C PRO A 138 12.18 -6.10 -10.43
N LEU A 139 12.49 -5.39 -9.34
CA LEU A 139 12.61 -3.95 -9.35
C LEU A 139 13.69 -3.49 -10.34
N ARG A 140 13.37 -2.51 -11.18
CA ARG A 140 14.32 -1.98 -12.17
C ARG A 140 15.35 -1.05 -11.54
N THR A 141 14.97 -0.36 -10.48
CA THR A 141 15.80 0.58 -9.73
C THR A 141 15.68 0.30 -8.23
N SER A 142 16.46 0.99 -7.41
CA SER A 142 16.31 0.90 -5.96
C SER A 142 14.95 1.44 -5.52
N GLY A 143 14.42 0.89 -4.43
CA GLY A 143 13.14 1.31 -3.88
C GLY A 143 13.14 1.26 -2.36
N TRP A 144 11.95 1.39 -1.78
CA TRP A 144 11.73 1.27 -0.34
C TRP A 144 10.50 0.42 -0.09
N VAL A 145 10.47 -0.26 1.04
CA VAL A 145 9.27 -0.90 1.55
C VAL A 145 8.99 -0.40 2.95
N ALA A 146 7.72 -0.25 3.27
CA ALA A 146 7.21 -0.13 4.61
C ALA A 146 6.11 -1.16 4.81
N ALA A 147 5.98 -1.69 6.03
CA ALA A 147 4.88 -2.58 6.35
C ALA A 147 4.44 -2.37 7.80
N GLY A 148 3.20 -2.75 8.07
CA GLY A 148 2.58 -2.63 9.37
C GLY A 148 1.36 -3.53 9.50
N LEU A 149 0.87 -3.62 10.73
CA LEU A 149 -0.41 -4.25 11.02
C LEU A 149 -1.51 -3.21 10.93
N GLN A 150 -2.64 -3.61 10.37
CA GLN A 150 -3.86 -2.81 10.43
C GLN A 150 -4.37 -2.81 11.87
N PRO A 151 -4.75 -1.64 12.38
CA PRO A 151 -5.33 -1.54 13.71
C PRO A 151 -6.72 -2.16 13.79
N ILE A 152 -7.07 -2.63 14.99
CA ILE A 152 -8.44 -2.99 15.34
C ILE A 152 -9.02 -1.84 16.17
N GLY A 153 -10.11 -1.25 15.71
CA GLY A 153 -10.70 -0.07 16.36
C GLY A 153 -9.74 1.13 16.36
N GLY A 154 -9.64 1.85 17.48
CA GLY A 154 -8.74 2.99 17.64
C GLY A 154 -7.33 2.64 18.14
N HIS A 155 -6.95 1.36 18.16
CA HIS A 155 -5.60 0.97 18.53
C HIS A 155 -4.60 1.45 17.49
N VAL A 156 -3.39 1.80 17.91
CA VAL A 156 -2.29 2.10 16.98
C VAL A 156 -1.34 0.92 17.00
N GLU A 157 -1.08 0.35 15.83
CA GLU A 157 -0.10 -0.71 15.68
C GLU A 157 1.27 -0.12 15.32
N ALA A 158 2.35 -0.83 15.67
CA ALA A 158 3.68 -0.46 15.21
C ALA A 158 3.78 -0.69 13.69
N HIS A 159 4.45 0.24 12.99
CA HIS A 159 4.91 0.01 11.62
C HIS A 159 6.39 -0.39 11.69
N ASP A 160 6.69 -1.65 11.39
CA ASP A 160 7.95 -2.27 11.84
C ASP A 160 9.00 -2.47 10.73
N HIS A 161 8.75 -2.00 9.50
CA HIS A 161 9.56 -2.44 8.36
C HIS A 161 9.87 -1.38 7.32
N LEU A 162 10.31 -0.17 7.71
CA LEU A 162 10.92 0.74 6.74
C LEU A 162 12.33 0.24 6.39
N ARG A 163 12.52 -0.24 5.16
CA ARG A 163 13.85 -0.70 4.69
C ARG A 163 14.06 -0.42 3.20
N PRO A 164 15.32 -0.18 2.78
CA PRO A 164 15.65 0.00 1.36
C PRO A 164 15.55 -1.34 0.61
N LEU A 165 15.26 -1.25 -0.69
CA LEU A 165 15.24 -2.36 -1.63
C LEU A 165 16.28 -2.14 -2.72
N ALA A 166 17.02 -3.19 -3.06
CA ALA A 166 18.01 -3.15 -4.13
C ALA A 166 17.36 -3.29 -5.50
N PRO A 167 17.99 -2.77 -6.58
CA PRO A 167 17.64 -3.19 -7.94
C PRO A 167 17.70 -4.71 -8.06
N GLY A 168 16.75 -5.30 -8.79
CA GLY A 168 16.64 -6.75 -8.95
C GLY A 168 15.84 -7.46 -7.85
N THR A 169 15.47 -6.79 -6.75
CA THR A 169 14.58 -7.38 -5.73
C THR A 169 13.29 -7.86 -6.39
N SER A 170 12.99 -9.15 -6.28
CA SER A 170 11.77 -9.80 -6.79
C SER A 170 10.90 -10.37 -5.68
N GLU A 171 11.41 -10.42 -4.45
CA GLU A 171 10.77 -11.08 -3.33
C GLU A 171 11.07 -10.34 -2.03
N LEU A 172 10.08 -10.32 -1.14
CA LEU A 172 10.15 -9.71 0.18
C LEU A 172 9.70 -10.72 1.23
N GLU A 173 10.48 -10.86 2.29
CA GLU A 173 10.09 -11.65 3.46
C GLU A 173 9.71 -10.72 4.61
N PHE A 174 8.58 -11.00 5.25
CA PHE A 174 8.08 -10.30 6.42
C PHE A 174 7.86 -11.26 7.56
N ARG A 175 8.36 -10.89 8.74
CA ARG A 175 8.01 -11.57 9.98
C ARG A 175 6.68 -11.02 10.47
N LEU A 176 5.72 -11.90 10.67
CA LEU A 176 4.38 -11.57 11.11
C LEU A 176 4.36 -11.60 12.63
N SER A 177 4.26 -10.42 13.25
CA SER A 177 3.88 -10.34 14.66
C SER A 177 2.36 -10.49 14.74
N ARG A 178 1.87 -11.46 15.51
CA ARG A 178 0.43 -11.62 15.76
C ARG A 178 -0.11 -10.63 16.78
N GLY A 179 0.76 -9.89 17.46
CA GLY A 179 0.42 -9.17 18.68
C GLY A 179 -0.12 -10.12 19.76
N ASN A 180 -0.51 -9.57 20.91
CA ASN A 180 -1.10 -10.34 22.02
C ASN A 180 -2.62 -10.15 22.14
N THR A 181 -3.25 -9.45 21.19
CA THR A 181 -4.66 -9.03 21.27
C THR A 181 -5.50 -9.72 20.20
N ALA A 182 -6.62 -10.32 20.64
CA ALA A 182 -7.55 -11.04 19.79
C ALA A 182 -8.24 -10.13 18.76
N GLY A 183 -8.53 -10.67 17.58
CA GLY A 183 -9.36 -10.06 16.55
C GLY A 183 -8.82 -10.23 15.13
N LEU A 184 -9.59 -9.78 14.13
CA LEU A 184 -9.23 -9.88 12.71
C LEU A 184 -8.13 -8.87 12.38
N ARG A 185 -6.87 -9.30 12.47
CA ARG A 185 -5.70 -8.52 12.07
C ARG A 185 -5.45 -8.65 10.58
N ARG A 186 -4.91 -7.60 9.99
CA ARG A 186 -4.46 -7.61 8.61
C ARG A 186 -3.03 -7.10 8.56
N PHE A 187 -2.18 -7.77 7.82
CA PHE A 187 -0.88 -7.26 7.47
C PHE A 187 -1.00 -6.45 6.19
N ALA A 188 -0.29 -5.32 6.11
CA ALA A 188 -0.17 -4.53 4.89
C ALA A 188 1.28 -4.10 4.67
N ALA A 189 1.72 -4.15 3.43
CA ALA A 189 3.02 -3.63 2.99
C ALA A 189 2.85 -2.73 1.79
N ALA A 190 3.57 -1.61 1.79
CA ALA A 190 3.70 -0.68 0.69
C ALA A 190 5.12 -0.79 0.11
N VAL A 191 5.22 -1.07 -1.18
CA VAL A 191 6.47 -1.02 -1.95
C VAL A 191 6.46 0.27 -2.76
N VAL A 192 7.51 1.08 -2.63
CA VAL A 192 7.69 2.36 -3.31
C VAL A 192 8.91 2.30 -4.21
N ASN A 193 8.74 2.68 -5.48
CA ASN A 193 9.81 2.68 -6.46
C ASN A 193 9.52 3.72 -7.55
N GLY A 194 10.44 4.67 -7.74
CA GLY A 194 10.36 5.64 -8.84
C GLY A 194 9.22 6.63 -8.68
N GLY A 195 8.92 7.05 -7.45
CA GLY A 195 7.83 7.96 -7.15
C GLY A 195 6.45 7.33 -7.37
N GLU A 196 6.33 6.01 -7.30
CA GLU A 196 5.07 5.27 -7.40
C GLU A 196 5.04 4.17 -6.33
N PHE A 197 3.85 3.68 -5.98
CA PHE A 197 3.73 2.63 -4.97
C PHE A 197 2.77 1.49 -5.34
N ALA A 198 2.94 0.35 -4.68
CA ALA A 198 1.97 -0.73 -4.66
C ALA A 198 1.73 -1.14 -3.21
N ILE A 199 0.48 -1.45 -2.86
CA ILE A 199 0.10 -1.99 -1.56
C ILE A 199 -0.29 -3.45 -1.75
N VAL A 200 0.19 -4.32 -0.88
CA VAL A 200 -0.28 -5.69 -0.71
C VAL A 200 -0.75 -5.87 0.72
N GLN A 201 -1.79 -6.66 0.92
CA GLN A 201 -2.35 -6.92 2.23
C GLN A 201 -3.09 -8.24 2.30
N PHE A 202 -3.19 -8.78 3.50
CA PHE A 202 -3.89 -10.03 3.77
C PHE A 202 -4.27 -10.13 5.24
N PRO A 203 -5.39 -10.80 5.57
CA PRO A 203 -5.70 -11.19 6.94
C PRO A 203 -4.59 -12.08 7.51
N LEU A 204 -4.29 -11.89 8.79
CA LEU A 204 -3.55 -12.85 9.59
C LEU A 204 -4.56 -13.81 10.21
N GLU A 205 -4.35 -15.12 10.05
CA GLU A 205 -5.18 -16.11 10.74
C GLU A 205 -4.94 -16.01 12.26
N GLY A 206 -6.03 -15.86 13.02
CA GLY A 206 -6.03 -15.90 14.48
C GLY A 206 -5.81 -17.32 14.99
#